data_AF-A0A2T4YN22-F1
#
_entry.id   AF-A0A2T4YN22-F1
#
_cell.length_a   1.000
_cell.length_b   1.000
_cell.length_c   1.000
_cell.angle_alpha   90.00
_cell.angle_beta   90.00
_cell.angle_gamma   90.00
#
_symmetry.space_group_name_H-M   'P 1'
#
loop_
_entity.id
_entity.type
_entity.pdbx_description
1 polymer ?
#
loop_
_entity_poly.entity_id
_entity_poly.type
_entity_poly.pdbx_seq_one_letter_code
_entity_poly.pdbx_strand_id
1 'polypeptide(L)' 'MSAAPYWPRMLKRANAAKYCELTPQQFDAEVFAGRLPGSVAMSGGPRWDRAALDASLDEMSGGVNDWRKDQPGLAA' A
#
# COMPACT_ATOMS: atom_id res chain seq x y z
N MET A 1 -16.88 22.12 5.20
CA MET A 1 -15.46 21.94 4.84
C MET A 1 -14.99 20.62 5.43
N SER A 2 -15.07 19.54 4.65
CA SER A 2 -14.71 18.18 5.10
C SER A 2 -13.21 17.96 4.96
N ALA A 3 -12.46 18.49 5.92
CA ALA A 3 -11.04 18.20 6.04
C ALA A 3 -10.86 16.91 6.85
N ALA A 4 -10.51 15.83 6.17
CA ALA A 4 -9.56 14.89 6.75
C ALA A 4 -8.56 14.51 5.65
N PRO A 5 -7.56 15.37 5.36
CA PRO A 5 -6.50 15.08 4.38
C PRO A 5 -5.54 13.97 4.85
N TYR A 6 -5.77 13.39 6.03
CA TYR A 6 -4.87 12.43 6.65
C TYR A 6 -5.62 11.12 6.84
N TRP A 7 -5.32 10.18 5.96
CA TRP A 7 -5.75 8.80 6.18
C TRP A 7 -5.14 8.30 7.49
N PRO A 8 -5.94 7.66 8.36
CA PRO A 8 -5.43 7.17 9.64
C PRO A 8 -4.34 6.13 9.39
N ARG A 9 -3.35 6.06 10.29
CA ARG A 9 -2.25 5.11 10.16
C ARG A 9 -2.73 3.65 10.09
N MET A 10 -3.78 3.33 10.85
CA MET A 10 -4.46 2.05 10.81
C MET A 10 -5.70 2.13 9.91
N LEU A 11 -5.68 1.37 8.82
CA LEU A 11 -6.77 1.30 7.84
C LEU A 11 -7.62 0.05 8.07
N LYS A 12 -8.94 0.18 7.85
CA LYS A 12 -9.82 -0.99 7.66
C LYS A 12 -9.57 -1.58 6.28
N ARG A 13 -9.92 -2.85 6.07
CA ARG A 13 -9.82 -3.55 4.79
C ARG A 13 -10.28 -2.72 3.59
N ALA A 14 -11.47 -2.12 3.68
CA ALA A 14 -12.04 -1.32 2.59
C ALA A 14 -11.23 -0.05 2.28
N ASN A 15 -10.62 0.57 3.30
CA ASN A 15 -9.76 1.72 3.08
C ASN A 15 -8.40 1.25 2.56
N ALA A 16 -7.80 0.22 3.13
CA ALA A 16 -6.52 -0.32 2.65
C ALA A 16 -6.58 -0.71 1.16
N ALA A 17 -7.68 -1.33 0.72
CA ALA A 17 -7.91 -1.63 -0.69
C ALA A 17 -7.98 -0.35 -1.55
N LYS A 18 -8.75 0.65 -1.13
CA LYS A 18 -8.81 1.96 -1.81
C LYS A 18 -7.46 2.67 -1.84
N TYR A 19 -6.66 2.55 -0.79
CA TYR A 19 -5.33 3.16 -0.72
C TYR A 19 -4.41 2.64 -1.83
N CYS A 20 -4.49 1.34 -2.11
CA CYS A 20 -3.75 0.70 -3.18
C CYS A 20 -4.47 0.77 -4.55
N GLU A 21 -5.58 1.52 -4.67
CA GLU A 21 -6.45 1.55 -5.86
C GLU A 21 -6.90 0.14 -6.32
N LEU A 22 -7.19 -0.75 -5.36
CA LEU A 22 -7.65 -2.12 -5.57
C LEU A 22 -9.07 -2.34 -5.06
N THR A 23 -9.76 -3.33 -5.64
CA THR A 23 -10.97 -3.86 -5.01
C THR A 23 -10.60 -4.61 -3.72
N PRO A 24 -11.50 -4.70 -2.72
CA PRO A 24 -11.20 -5.45 -1.50
C PRO A 24 -10.81 -6.91 -1.75
N GLN A 25 -11.35 -7.52 -2.82
CA GLN A 25 -11.07 -8.91 -3.17
C GLN A 25 -9.67 -9.07 -3.77
N GLN A 26 -9.24 -8.15 -4.63
CA GLN A 26 -7.86 -8.09 -5.11
C GLN A 26 -6.88 -7.83 -3.97
N PHE A 27 -7.21 -6.89 -3.07
CA PHE A 27 -6.39 -6.60 -1.91
C PHE A 27 -6.16 -7.84 -1.04
N ASP A 28 -7.21 -8.64 -0.78
CA ASP A 28 -7.04 -9.89 -0.04
C ASP A 28 -6.18 -10.91 -0.78
N ALA A 29 -6.29 -10.99 -2.11
CA ALA A 29 -5.47 -11.86 -2.93
C ALA A 29 -3.98 -11.44 -2.88
N GLU A 30 -3.68 -10.14 -2.87
CA GLU A 30 -2.33 -9.61 -2.73
C GLU A 30 -1.73 -9.86 -1.34
N VAL A 31 -2.54 -9.72 -0.28
CA VAL A 31 -2.15 -10.08 1.09
C VAL A 31 -1.92 -11.59 1.21
N PHE A 32 -2.76 -12.42 0.60
CA PHE A 32 -2.61 -13.88 0.59
C PHE A 32 -1.40 -14.31 -0.23
N ALA A 33 -1.09 -13.62 -1.32
CA ALA A 33 0.12 -13.83 -2.12
C ALA A 33 1.41 -13.39 -1.41
N GLY A 34 1.31 -12.74 -0.25
CA GLY A 34 2.45 -12.22 0.51
C GLY A 34 3.10 -10.98 -0.09
N ARG A 35 2.43 -10.32 -1.06
CA ARG A 35 2.89 -9.09 -1.70
C ARG A 35 2.53 -7.84 -0.90
N LEU A 36 1.44 -7.91 -0.14
CA LEU A 36 1.01 -6.87 0.79
C LEU A 36 1.10 -7.38 2.23
N PRO A 37 1.28 -6.48 3.22
CA PRO A 37 1.44 -6.86 4.60
C PRO A 37 0.16 -7.48 5.16
N GLY A 38 0.35 -8.45 6.04
CA GLY A 38 -0.74 -9.08 6.79
C GLY A 38 -1.48 -8.09 7.68
N SER A 39 -2.73 -8.41 8.01
CA SER A 39 -3.52 -7.58 8.92
C SER A 39 -2.99 -7.67 10.36
N VAL A 40 -2.90 -6.53 11.02
CA VAL A 40 -2.70 -6.41 12.46
C VAL A 40 -4.03 -6.66 13.17
N ALA A 41 -4.05 -7.62 14.09
CA ALA A 41 -5.20 -7.91 14.93
C ALA A 41 -5.39 -6.78 15.96
N MET A 42 -6.52 -6.07 15.89
CA MET A 42 -6.90 -5.05 16.87
C MET A 42 -8.29 -5.33 17.43
N SER A 43 -8.62 -4.73 18.58
CA SER A 43 -9.98 -4.75 19.12
C SER A 43 -10.92 -4.03 18.12
N GLY A 44 -11.81 -4.79 17.48
CA GLY A 44 -12.67 -4.30 16.40
C GLY A 44 -12.26 -4.76 14.98
N GLY A 45 -11.44 -5.80 14.89
CA GLY A 45 -11.16 -6.55 13.67
C GLY A 45 -9.81 -6.23 13.02
N PRO A 46 -9.49 -6.89 11.89
CA PRO A 46 -8.22 -6.71 11.20
C PRO A 46 -8.02 -5.26 10.73
N ARG A 47 -6.80 -4.75 10.91
CA ARG A 47 -6.35 -3.43 10.48
C ARG A 47 -5.04 -3.55 9.72
N TRP A 48 -4.80 -2.64 8.79
CA TRP A 48 -3.55 -2.58 8.02
C TRP A 48 -2.82 -1.28 8.33
N ASP A 49 -1.52 -1.37 8.57
CA ASP A 49 -0.69 -0.18 8.76
C ASP A 49 -0.35 0.42 7.39
N ARG A 50 -0.66 1.70 7.23
CA ARG A 50 -0.35 2.46 6.02
C ARG A 50 1.16 2.48 5.73
N ALA A 51 2.01 2.64 6.73
CA ALA A 51 3.45 2.65 6.53
C ALA A 51 4.00 1.27 6.14
N ALA A 52 3.36 0.18 6.61
CA ALA A 52 3.72 -1.17 6.14
C ALA A 52 3.28 -1.38 4.68
N LEU A 53 2.12 -0.85 4.30
CA LEU A 53 1.67 -0.85 2.91
C LEU A 53 2.64 -0.05 2.02
N ASP A 54 3.00 1.16 2.45
CA ASP A 54 3.99 2.01 1.75
C ASP A 54 5.33 1.30 1.59
N ALA A 55 5.86 0.67 2.65
CA ALA A 55 7.10 -0.08 2.57
C ALA A 55 7.02 -1.26 1.59
N SER A 56 5.91 -2.00 1.58
CA SER A 56 5.71 -3.12 0.64
C SER A 56 5.56 -2.63 -0.81
N LEU A 57 4.91 -1.47 -1.00
CA LEU A 57 4.79 -0.81 -2.29
C LEU A 57 6.15 -0.28 -2.77
N ASP A 58 6.96 0.28 -1.87
CA ASP A 58 8.32 0.75 -2.18
C ASP A 58 9.23 -0.44 -2.55
N GLU A 59 9.14 -1.56 -1.82
CA GLU A 59 9.84 -2.80 -2.18
C GLU A 59 9.39 -3.33 -3.55
N MET A 60 8.09 -3.32 -3.82
CA MET A 60 7.52 -3.78 -5.09
C MET A 60 7.84 -2.84 -6.27
N SER A 61 7.88 -1.53 -6.02
CA SER A 61 8.37 -0.51 -6.96
C SER A 61 9.89 -0.60 -7.15
N GLY A 62 10.56 -1.50 -6.43
CA GLY A 62 11.99 -1.70 -6.49
C GLY A 62 12.71 -0.59 -5.79
N GLY A 63 12.64 -0.52 -4.46
CA GLY A 63 13.56 0.28 -3.67
C GLY A 63 14.97 0.11 -4.25
N VAL A 64 15.57 1.21 -4.74
CA VAL A 64 16.85 1.32 -5.48
C VAL A 64 16.76 1.38 -7.03
N ASN A 65 15.72 0.88 -7.68
CA ASN A 65 15.55 0.87 -9.14
C ASN A 65 14.73 2.07 -9.64
N ASP A 66 15.44 3.18 -9.78
CA ASP A 66 15.02 4.27 -10.65
C ASP A 66 14.89 3.76 -12.09
N TRP A 67 13.65 3.49 -12.52
CA TRP A 67 13.32 3.08 -13.88
C TRP A 67 13.71 4.14 -14.94
N ARG A 68 14.07 5.36 -14.54
CA ARG A 68 14.65 6.37 -15.44
C ARG A 68 16.12 6.10 -15.76
N LYS A 69 16.85 5.34 -14.93
CA LYS A 69 18.28 5.06 -15.14
C LYS A 69 18.55 4.29 -16.43
N ASP A 70 17.58 3.48 -16.85
CA ASP A 70 17.68 2.64 -18.05
C ASP A 70 16.94 3.24 -19.26
N GLN A 71 16.37 4.45 -19.15
CA GLN A 71 15.67 5.15 -20.23
C GLN A 71 16.62 6.14 -20.94
N PRO A 72 17.05 5.87 -22.19
CA PRO A 72 17.89 6.81 -22.93
C PRO A 72 17.09 8.08 -23.26
N GLY A 73 17.46 9.21 -22.65
CA GLY A 73 16.88 10.53 -22.90
C GLY A 73 16.18 11.21 -21.72
N LEU A 74 16.12 10.57 -20.54
CA LEU A 74 15.50 11.14 -19.33
C LEU A 74 16.46 11.28 -18.13
N ALA A 75 17.76 11.11 -18.38
CA ALA A 75 18.82 11.51 -17.45
C ALA A 75 19.38 12.85 -17.95
N ALA A 76 19.03 13.93 -17.25
CA ALA A 76 19.69 15.22 -17.36
C ALA A 76 20.47 15.47 -16.07
#